data_AF-A0A8I0ZXS7-F1
#
_entry.id   AF-A0A8I0ZXS7-F1
#
_cell.length_a   1.000
_cell.length_b   1.000
_cell.length_c   1.000
_cell.angle_alpha   90.00
_cell.angle_beta   90.00
_cell.angle_gamma   90.00
#
_symmetry.space_group_name_H-M   'P 1'
#
loop_
_entity.id
_entity.type
_entity.pdbx_description
1 polymer ?
#
loop_
_entity_poly.entity_id
_entity_poly.type
_entity_poly.pdbx_seq_one_letter_code
_entity_poly.pdbx_strand_id
1 'polypeptide(L)'
;MTGVLFVSWIIIGPICAIIACTIAGRKNRSGGGFFLLGLLFPLIGVIVAILASPGTPLPPLGMRAVVCPRCNANQNVPAQQVSYECWQCKLDVQLAKA
;
A
#
# COMPACT_ATOMS: atom_id res chain seq x y z
N MET A 1 -16.71 31.99 -15.62
CA MET A 1 -17.08 30.64 -15.12
C MET A 1 -15.87 29.70 -14.96
N THR A 2 -14.84 29.76 -15.80
CA THR A 2 -13.64 28.92 -15.68
C THR A 2 -12.79 29.21 -14.44
N GLY A 3 -12.61 30.49 -14.06
CA GLY A 3 -11.79 30.87 -12.90
C GLY A 3 -12.33 30.34 -11.55
N VAL A 4 -13.64 30.35 -11.35
CA VAL A 4 -14.27 29.86 -10.11
C VAL A 4 -14.13 28.33 -9.97
N LEU A 5 -14.26 27.60 -11.09
CA LEU A 5 -14.06 26.15 -11.13
C LEU A 5 -12.58 25.77 -10.89
N PHE A 6 -11.65 26.59 -11.36
CA PHE A 6 -10.22 26.37 -11.16
C PHE A 6 -9.80 26.62 -9.70
N VAL A 7 -10.32 27.69 -9.10
CA VAL A 7 -10.09 28.01 -7.68
C VAL A 7 -10.72 26.95 -6.77
N SER A 8 -11.94 26.51 -7.06
CA SER A 8 -12.58 25.44 -6.27
C SER A 8 -11.83 24.11 -6.41
N TRP A 9 -11.30 23.79 -7.60
CA TRP A 9 -10.47 22.61 -7.81
C TRP A 9 -9.16 22.64 -7.01
N ILE A 10 -8.48 23.78 -6.97
CA ILE A 10 -7.23 23.96 -6.20
C ILE A 10 -7.45 23.79 -4.70
N ILE A 11 -8.64 24.10 -4.18
CA ILE A 11 -8.94 23.95 -2.75
C ILE A 11 -9.46 22.55 -2.44
N ILE A 12 -10.41 22.04 -3.23
CA ILE A 12 -11.08 20.75 -2.97
C ILE A 12 -10.15 19.58 -3.31
N GLY A 13 -9.37 19.68 -4.39
CA GLY A 13 -8.42 18.67 -4.85
C GLY A 13 -7.45 18.19 -3.75
N PRO A 14 -6.65 19.07 -3.12
CA PRO A 14 -5.71 18.64 -2.08
C PRO A 14 -6.42 18.09 -0.84
N ILE A 15 -7.60 18.61 -0.47
CA ILE A 15 -8.38 18.07 0.65
C ILE A 15 -8.79 16.62 0.35
N CYS A 16 -9.35 16.35 -0.83
CA CYS A 16 -9.72 15.01 -1.26
C CYS A 16 -8.48 14.09 -1.39
N ALA A 17 -7.35 14.60 -1.87
CA ALA A 17 -6.10 13.86 -1.98
C ALA A 17 -5.56 13.41 -0.61
N ILE A 18 -5.60 14.28 0.40
CA ILE A 18 -5.20 13.95 1.78
C ILE A 18 -6.10 12.88 2.37
N ILE A 19 -7.43 12.99 2.17
CA ILE A 19 -8.42 12.02 2.66
C ILE A 19 -8.19 10.65 2.00
N ALA A 20 -8.06 10.60 0.67
CA ALA A 20 -7.81 9.36 -0.06
C ALA A 20 -6.48 8.71 0.38
N CYS A 21 -5.42 9.51 0.57
CA CYS A 21 -4.12 9.03 1.05
C CYS A 21 -4.21 8.45 2.46
N THR A 22 -4.89 9.12 3.39
CA THR A 22 -5.04 8.64 4.77
C THR A 22 -5.87 7.35 4.86
N ILE A 23 -6.96 7.24 4.08
CA ILE A 23 -7.75 6.00 4.00
C ILE A 23 -6.91 4.85 3.44
N ALA A 24 -6.16 5.09 2.35
CA ALA A 24 -5.30 4.08 1.75
C ALA A 24 -4.14 3.66 2.67
N GLY A 25 -3.51 4.62 3.36
CA GLY A 25 -2.43 4.35 4.31
C GLY A 25 -2.88 3.47 5.48
N ARG A 26 -4.09 3.73 6.02
CA ARG A 26 -4.68 2.87 7.06
C ARG A 26 -4.96 1.44 6.57
N LYS A 27 -5.18 1.26 5.27
CA LYS A 27 -5.41 -0.03 4.62
C LYS A 27 -4.12 -0.72 4.16
N ASN A 28 -2.94 -0.24 4.55
CA ASN A 28 -1.65 -0.74 4.08
C ASN A 28 -1.55 -0.81 2.54
N ARG A 29 -2.12 0.20 1.86
CA ARG A 29 -2.03 0.38 0.40
C ARG A 29 -1.10 1.56 0.09
N SER A 30 -0.67 1.66 -1.17
CA SER A 30 0.22 2.72 -1.65
C SER A 30 -0.41 4.12 -1.52
N GLY A 31 -0.14 4.82 -0.41
CA GLY A 31 -0.69 6.16 -0.13
C GLY A 31 -0.43 7.16 -1.26
N GLY A 32 0.76 7.12 -1.87
CA GLY A 32 1.12 8.02 -2.98
C GLY A 32 0.25 7.85 -4.24
N GLY A 33 -0.16 6.62 -4.57
CA GLY A 33 -1.05 6.38 -5.71
C GLY A 33 -2.46 6.95 -5.48
N PHE A 34 -2.98 6.78 -4.27
CA PHE A 34 -4.29 7.31 -3.89
C PHE A 34 -4.29 8.84 -3.70
N PHE A 35 -3.17 9.43 -3.30
CA PHE A 35 -2.99 10.87 -3.29
C PHE A 35 -3.11 11.48 -4.69
N LEU A 36 -2.39 10.93 -5.68
CA LEU A 36 -2.46 11.40 -7.07
C LEU A 36 -3.87 11.22 -7.66
N LEU A 37 -4.52 10.10 -7.36
CA LEU A 37 -5.92 9.86 -7.75
C LEU A 37 -6.88 10.89 -7.15
N GLY A 38 -6.75 11.20 -5.87
CA GLY A 38 -7.57 12.22 -5.21
C GLY A 38 -7.25 13.65 -5.65
N LEU A 39 -6.05 13.92 -6.14
CA LEU A 39 -5.68 15.23 -6.68
C LEU A 39 -6.21 15.45 -8.11
N LEU A 40 -6.15 14.40 -8.94
CA LEU A 40 -6.56 14.45 -10.35
C LEU A 40 -8.06 14.22 -10.53
N PHE A 41 -8.69 13.44 -9.65
CA PHE A 41 -10.12 13.17 -9.67
C PHE A 41 -10.67 13.16 -8.23
N PRO A 42 -10.99 14.33 -7.65
CA PRO A 42 -11.26 14.47 -6.22
C PRO A 42 -12.33 13.51 -5.67
N LEU A 43 -13.50 13.44 -6.30
CA LEU A 43 -14.57 12.55 -5.84
C LEU A 43 -14.25 11.07 -6.11
N ILE A 44 -13.72 10.76 -7.29
CA ILE A 44 -13.43 9.38 -7.70
C ILE A 44 -12.32 8.79 -6.82
N GLY A 45 -11.26 9.56 -6.54
CA GLY A 45 -10.14 9.12 -5.71
C GLY A 45 -10.57 8.74 -4.29
N VAL A 46 -11.52 9.48 -3.70
CA VAL A 46 -12.07 9.17 -2.38
C VAL A 46 -12.93 7.90 -2.42
N ILE A 47 -13.83 7.77 -3.41
CA ILE A 47 -14.69 6.58 -3.57
C ILE A 47 -13.84 5.32 -3.74
N VAL A 48 -12.82 5.36 -4.60
CA VAL A 48 -11.92 4.23 -4.82
C VAL A 48 -11.13 3.89 -3.56
N ALA A 49 -10.69 4.89 -2.77
CA ALA A 49 -10.03 4.64 -1.48
C ALA A 49 -10.96 3.96 -0.46
N ILE A 50 -12.25 4.30 -0.45
CA ILE A 50 -13.25 3.69 0.42
C ILE A 50 -13.53 2.24 0.00
N LEU A 51 -13.75 2.00 -1.29
CA LEU A 51 -14.09 0.67 -1.83
C LEU A 51 -12.89 -0.29 -1.90
N ALA A 52 -11.66 0.24 -1.95
CA ALA A 52 -10.46 -0.59 -1.98
C ALA A 52 -10.40 -1.52 -0.76
N SER A 53 -10.22 -2.81 -0.99
CA SER A 53 -9.98 -3.77 0.08
C SER A 53 -8.66 -3.46 0.82
N PRO A 54 -8.56 -3.79 2.12
CA PRO A 54 -7.30 -3.77 2.83
C PRO A 54 -6.21 -4.46 2.00
N GLY A 55 -5.04 -3.84 1.94
CA GLY A 55 -3.85 -4.43 1.34
C GLY A 55 -3.37 -5.63 2.13
N THR A 56 -2.20 -6.15 1.75
CA THR A 56 -1.55 -7.22 2.51
C THR A 56 -1.38 -6.79 3.96
N PRO A 57 -1.78 -7.60 4.95
CA PRO A 57 -1.62 -7.24 6.35
C PRO A 57 -0.14 -6.99 6.66
N LEU A 58 0.15 -6.03 7.55
CA LEU A 58 1.52 -5.84 8.00
C LEU A 58 2.02 -7.11 8.70
N PRO A 59 3.29 -7.50 8.50
CA PRO A 59 3.88 -8.55 9.29
C PRO A 59 3.87 -8.16 10.78
N PRO A 60 3.72 -9.14 11.70
CA PRO A 60 3.82 -8.90 13.14
C PRO A 60 5.14 -8.22 13.54
N LEU A 61 5.17 -7.55 14.68
CA LEU A 61 6.40 -6.95 15.22
C LEU A 61 7.52 -8.00 15.31
N GLY A 62 8.70 -7.66 14.77
CA GLY A 62 9.85 -8.57 14.71
C GLY A 62 9.84 -9.57 13.55
N MET A 63 8.79 -9.58 12.73
CA MET A 63 8.72 -10.35 11.48
C MET A 63 8.86 -9.43 10.26
N ARG A 64 9.30 -9.99 9.14
CA ARG A 64 9.22 -9.38 7.82
C ARG A 64 8.46 -10.29 6.86
N ALA A 65 7.69 -9.70 5.95
CA ALA A 65 7.06 -10.42 4.87
C ALA A 65 8.09 -10.68 3.77
N VAL A 66 8.23 -11.93 3.34
CA VAL A 66 9.10 -12.35 2.24
C VAL A 66 8.31 -13.18 1.24
N VAL A 67 8.65 -13.02 -0.02
CA VAL A 67 8.05 -13.79 -1.12
C VAL A 67 9.05 -14.84 -1.57
N CYS A 68 8.61 -16.11 -1.63
CA CYS A 68 9.45 -17.20 -2.08
C CYS A 68 9.79 -17.02 -3.59
N PRO A 69 11.08 -17.06 -3.99
CA PRO A 69 11.47 -16.85 -5.39
C PRO A 69 11.05 -18.00 -6.32
N ARG A 70 10.69 -19.17 -5.77
CA ARG A 70 10.31 -20.35 -6.55
C ARG A 70 8.80 -20.50 -6.75
N CYS A 71 8.02 -20.35 -5.69
CA CYS A 71 6.57 -20.61 -5.72
C CYS A 71 5.72 -19.35 -5.49
N ASN A 72 6.35 -18.18 -5.30
CA ASN A 72 5.68 -16.91 -5.04
C ASN A 72 4.79 -16.89 -3.78
N ALA A 73 4.95 -17.87 -2.89
CA ALA A 73 4.25 -17.88 -1.60
C ALA A 73 4.73 -16.72 -0.73
N ASN A 74 3.78 -15.93 -0.23
CA ASN A 74 4.03 -14.89 0.75
C ASN A 74 4.05 -15.51 2.16
N GLN A 75 5.06 -15.19 2.95
CA GLN A 75 5.20 -15.70 4.31
C GLN A 75 5.95 -14.71 5.20
N ASN A 76 5.70 -14.81 6.50
CA ASN A 76 6.36 -13.99 7.49
C ASN A 76 7.51 -14.78 8.10
N VAL A 77 8.70 -14.17 8.12
CA VAL A 77 9.90 -14.75 8.73
C VAL A 77 10.46 -13.78 9.77
N PRO A 78 11.13 -14.25 10.83
CA PRO A 78 11.81 -13.38 11.78
C PRO A 78 12.77 -12.42 11.07
N ALA A 79 12.75 -11.13 11.44
CA ALA A 79 13.51 -10.09 10.76
C ALA A 79 15.02 -10.34 10.76
N GLN A 80 15.53 -10.98 11.82
CA GLN A 80 16.95 -11.26 12.04
C GLN A 80 17.41 -12.60 11.43
N GLN A 81 16.49 -13.41 10.88
CA GLN A 81 16.87 -14.72 10.34
C GLN A 81 17.64 -14.56 9.02
N VAL A 82 18.72 -15.33 8.89
CA VAL A 82 19.61 -15.33 7.71
C VAL A 82 19.14 -16.34 6.66
N SER A 83 18.32 -17.30 7.06
CA SER A 83 17.69 -18.27 6.16
C SER A 83 16.26 -18.56 6.59
N TYR A 84 15.43 -19.03 5.66
CA TYR A 84 14.10 -19.55 5.96
C TYR A 84 13.74 -20.72 5.05
N GLU A 85 12.91 -21.61 5.57
CA GLU A 85 12.27 -22.68 4.80
C GLU A 85 10.90 -22.20 4.30
N CYS A 86 10.63 -22.33 3.01
CA CYS A 86 9.31 -22.00 2.47
C CYS A 86 8.25 -23.02 2.90
N TRP A 87 7.16 -22.54 3.54
CA TRP A 87 6.08 -23.41 4.01
C TRP A 87 5.42 -24.24 2.90
N GLN A 88 5.38 -23.72 1.67
CA GLN A 88 4.69 -24.35 0.54
C GLN A 88 5.59 -25.30 -0.26
N CYS A 89 6.77 -24.85 -0.69
CA CYS A 89 7.64 -25.63 -1.58
C CYS A 89 8.87 -26.24 -0.90
N LYS A 90 9.03 -26.03 0.41
CA LYS A 90 10.12 -26.59 1.22
C LYS A 90 11.53 -26.22 0.75
N LEU A 91 11.62 -25.11 0.00
CA LEU A 91 12.90 -24.54 -0.41
C LEU A 91 13.51 -23.76 0.74
N ASP A 92 14.74 -24.08 1.09
CA ASP A 92 15.59 -23.26 1.95
C ASP A 92 16.20 -22.10 1.16
N VAL A 93 15.91 -20.88 1.59
CA VAL A 93 16.40 -19.65 0.96
C VAL A 93 17.25 -18.88 1.95
N GLN A 94 18.45 -18.51 1.53
CA GLN A 94 19.32 -17.59 2.27
C GLN A 94 18.87 -16.15 1.98
N LEU A 95 18.51 -15.42 3.03
CA LEU A 95 18.15 -14.02 2.96
C LEU A 95 19.44 -13.19 2.98
N ALA A 96 19.69 -12.41 1.92
CA ALA A 96 20.73 -11.42 1.94
C ALA A 96 20.47 -10.43 3.10
N LYS A 97 21.51 -10.14 3.88
CA LYS A 97 21.47 -9.13 4.93
C LYS A 97 21.26 -7.78 4.25
N ALA A 98 20.06 -7.22 4.40
CA ALA A 98 19.73 -5.88 3.92
C ALA A 98 20.37 -4.82 4.82
#